data_AF-A0A4Q0SD21-F1
#
_entry.id   AF-A0A4Q0SD21-F1
#
_cell.length_a   1.000
_cell.length_b   1.000
_cell.length_c   1.000
_cell.angle_alpha   90.00
_cell.angle_beta   90.00
_cell.angle_gamma   90.00
#
_symmetry.space_group_name_H-M   'P 1'
#
loop_
_entity.id
_entity.type
_entity.pdbx_description
1 polymer ?
#
loop_
_entity_poly.entity_id
_entity_poly.type
_entity_poly.pdbx_seq_one_letter_code
_entity_poly.pdbx_strand_id
1 'polypeptide(L)'
;MSTSELPKTEIGLFVPVEEVFPDTTADEQTLHALLRTLSRDDTLFHAARLNTIVTGPGDFDMQPRQQQALTMMCNSEEIDRINDFARRYRHAGVPMVFFRGQLLELMRQTARWAENLPSDGTTFEAPEFRQRFVKAALIAGGLWAKRVYGNKLTSGPI
;
A
#
# COMPACT_ATOMS: atom_id res chain seq x y z
N MET A 1 -3.91 13.40 -42.20
CA MET A 1 -4.50 13.82 -40.91
C MET A 1 -3.92 12.90 -39.84
N SER A 2 -2.99 13.41 -39.05
CA SER A 2 -2.37 12.69 -37.94
C SER A 2 -3.26 12.88 -36.70
N THR A 3 -3.85 11.80 -36.22
CA THR A 3 -4.55 11.78 -34.94
C THR A 3 -3.53 12.00 -33.83
N SER A 4 -3.60 13.15 -33.17
CA SER A 4 -2.86 13.41 -31.94
C SER A 4 -3.32 12.42 -30.88
N GLU A 5 -2.54 11.37 -30.63
CA GLU A 5 -2.69 10.58 -29.42
C GLU A 5 -2.38 11.50 -28.24
N LEU A 6 -3.42 11.90 -27.51
CA LEU A 6 -3.26 12.50 -26.20
C LEU A 6 -2.41 11.54 -25.36
N PRO A 7 -1.39 12.02 -24.61
CA PRO A 7 -0.59 11.15 -23.77
C PRO A 7 -1.55 10.44 -22.81
N LYS A 8 -1.68 9.11 -22.95
CA LYS A 8 -2.40 8.27 -21.98
C LYS A 8 -1.77 8.60 -20.63
N THR A 9 -2.50 9.34 -19.81
CA THR A 9 -2.10 9.55 -18.44
C THR A 9 -2.27 8.18 -17.79
N GLU A 10 -1.19 7.38 -17.77
CA GLU A 10 -1.12 6.08 -17.09
C GLU A 10 -1.23 6.32 -15.59
N ILE A 11 -2.45 6.65 -15.17
CA ILE A 11 -2.83 6.66 -13.78
C ILE A 11 -2.91 5.18 -13.40
N GLY A 12 -1.91 4.69 -12.67
CA GLY A 12 -1.92 3.33 -12.13
C GLY A 12 -3.19 3.07 -11.32
N LEU A 13 -3.69 1.83 -11.36
CA LEU A 13 -4.83 1.39 -10.56
C LEU A 13 -4.40 1.18 -9.10
N PHE A 14 -4.57 2.17 -8.23
CA PHE A 14 -4.21 2.05 -6.81
C PHE A 14 -5.34 1.42 -6.00
N VAL A 15 -5.01 0.46 -5.12
CA VAL A 15 -6.00 -0.23 -4.29
C VAL A 15 -6.33 0.60 -3.04
N PRO A 16 -7.59 1.03 -2.84
CA PRO A 16 -8.04 1.69 -1.61
C PRO A 16 -8.00 0.75 -0.39
N VAL A 17 -7.93 1.31 0.83
CA VAL A 17 -7.87 0.49 2.05
C VAL A 17 -9.17 -0.27 2.28
N GLU A 18 -10.30 0.36 1.99
CA GLU A 18 -11.66 -0.17 2.14
C GLU A 18 -11.90 -1.41 1.26
N GLU A 19 -11.18 -1.53 0.15
CA GLU A 19 -11.29 -2.70 -0.73
C GLU A 19 -10.63 -3.95 -0.13
N VAL A 20 -9.67 -3.76 0.77
CA VAL A 20 -9.01 -4.86 1.49
C VAL A 20 -9.55 -4.99 2.92
N PHE A 21 -9.99 -3.89 3.53
CA PHE A 21 -10.48 -3.78 4.90
C PHE A 21 -11.74 -2.89 4.95
N PRO A 22 -12.94 -3.45 4.67
CA PRO A 22 -14.18 -2.69 4.47
C PRO A 22 -14.57 -1.68 5.57
N ASP A 23 -14.20 -1.95 6.82
CA ASP A 23 -14.53 -1.09 7.97
C ASP A 23 -13.41 -0.10 8.33
N THR A 24 -12.46 0.13 7.42
CA THR A 24 -11.30 0.99 7.68
C THR A 24 -11.38 2.29 6.89
N THR A 25 -11.26 3.42 7.57
CA THR A 25 -11.18 4.74 6.94
C THR A 25 -9.72 5.15 6.69
N ALA A 26 -9.44 5.68 5.50
CA ALA A 26 -8.12 6.18 5.13
C ALA A 26 -7.85 7.60 5.68
N ASP A 27 -7.70 7.73 7.00
CA ASP A 27 -7.39 8.99 7.68
C ASP A 27 -6.16 8.93 8.61
N GLU A 28 -5.67 10.10 9.01
CA GLU A 28 -4.48 10.21 9.86
C GLU A 28 -4.71 9.61 11.25
N GLN A 29 -5.91 9.77 11.81
CA GLN A 29 -6.24 9.26 13.14
C GLN A 29 -6.16 7.74 13.19
N THR A 30 -6.72 7.07 12.19
CA THR A 30 -6.70 5.61 12.05
C THR A 30 -5.29 5.11 11.81
N LEU A 31 -4.50 5.81 10.98
CA LEU A 31 -3.09 5.48 10.80
C LEU A 31 -2.30 5.58 12.11
N HIS A 32 -2.45 6.66 12.87
CA HIS A 32 -1.73 6.84 14.13
C HIS A 32 -2.13 5.81 15.17
N ALA A 33 -3.42 5.45 15.25
CA ALA A 33 -3.90 4.40 16.12
C ALA A 33 -3.25 3.04 15.78
N LEU A 34 -3.13 2.70 14.50
CA LEU A 34 -2.43 1.48 14.06
C LEU A 34 -0.95 1.51 14.38
N LEU A 35 -0.26 2.62 14.11
CA LEU A 35 1.18 2.75 14.33
C LEU A 35 1.58 2.59 15.80
N ARG A 36 0.71 2.97 16.74
CA ARG A 36 0.94 2.71 18.19
C ARG A 36 0.89 1.23 18.58
N THR A 37 0.32 0.39 17.73
CA THR A 37 0.23 -1.07 17.94
C THR A 37 1.29 -1.86 17.17
N LEU A 38 2.17 -1.15 16.47
CA LEU A 38 3.23 -1.70 15.64
C LEU A 38 4.58 -1.29 16.23
N SER A 39 5.53 -2.21 16.22
CA SER A 39 6.93 -1.88 16.47
C SER A 39 7.43 -0.86 15.45
N ARG A 40 8.05 0.23 15.91
CA ARG A 40 8.66 1.21 15.01
C ARG A 40 9.72 0.57 14.13
N ASP A 41 10.67 -0.16 14.73
CA ASP A 41 11.84 -0.66 14.03
C ASP A 41 11.45 -1.79 13.04
N ASP A 42 10.57 -2.71 13.44
CA ASP A 42 10.06 -3.75 12.52
C ASP A 42 9.29 -3.10 11.36
N THR A 43 8.45 -2.11 11.64
CA THR A 43 7.69 -1.42 10.59
C THR A 43 8.61 -0.72 9.60
N LEU A 44 9.65 -0.02 10.07
CA LEU A 44 10.63 0.62 9.19
C LEU A 44 11.40 -0.41 8.36
N PHE A 45 11.83 -1.51 8.96
CA PHE A 45 12.55 -2.58 8.27
C PHE A 45 11.68 -3.22 7.17
N HIS A 46 10.44 -3.56 7.47
CA HIS A 46 9.51 -4.15 6.50
C HIS A 46 9.12 -3.18 5.39
N ALA A 47 8.89 -1.90 5.73
CA ALA A 47 8.66 -0.88 4.71
C ALA A 47 9.88 -0.73 3.79
N ALA A 48 11.10 -0.80 4.32
CA ALA A 48 12.33 -0.71 3.51
C ALA A 48 12.49 -1.93 2.60
N ARG A 49 12.28 -3.13 3.14
CA ARG A 49 12.31 -4.39 2.37
C ARG A 49 11.28 -4.37 1.24
N LEU A 50 10.03 -3.99 1.52
CA LEU A 50 8.99 -3.85 0.50
C LEU A 50 9.35 -2.82 -0.54
N ASN A 51 9.91 -1.68 -0.12
CA ASN A 51 10.32 -0.63 -1.04
C ASN A 51 11.39 -1.16 -2.00
N THR A 52 12.33 -1.98 -1.54
CA THR A 52 13.31 -2.65 -2.41
C THR A 52 12.64 -3.62 -3.40
N ILE A 53 11.63 -4.39 -2.97
CA ILE A 53 10.87 -5.29 -3.88
C ILE A 53 10.18 -4.49 -4.99
N VAL A 54 9.45 -3.43 -4.64
CA VAL A 54 8.62 -2.69 -5.61
C VAL A 54 9.39 -1.64 -6.40
N THR A 55 10.59 -1.22 -5.96
CA THR A 55 11.43 -0.22 -6.65
C THR A 55 12.78 -0.74 -7.15
N GLY A 56 13.12 -1.99 -6.87
CA GLY A 56 14.45 -2.55 -7.13
C GLY A 56 14.89 -2.51 -8.60
N PRO A 57 16.20 -2.58 -8.87
CA PRO A 57 16.74 -2.69 -10.23
C PRO A 57 16.45 -4.07 -10.83
N GLY A 58 16.24 -4.14 -12.15
CA GLY A 58 16.04 -5.38 -12.91
C GLY A 58 14.77 -5.39 -13.76
N ASP A 59 14.76 -6.25 -14.78
CA ASP A 59 13.73 -6.34 -15.83
C ASP A 59 12.38 -6.93 -15.37
N PHE A 60 12.14 -7.01 -14.06
CA PHE A 60 10.84 -7.46 -13.56
C PHE A 60 9.77 -6.41 -13.88
N ASP A 61 8.80 -6.83 -14.69
CA ASP A 61 7.52 -6.15 -14.84
C ASP A 61 6.84 -5.92 -13.48
N MET A 62 5.94 -4.93 -13.44
CA MET A 62 5.24 -4.53 -12.21
C MET A 62 4.45 -5.67 -11.56
N GLN A 63 3.87 -6.57 -12.37
CA GLN A 63 3.04 -7.68 -11.88
C GLN A 63 3.82 -8.68 -11.01
N PRO A 64 4.96 -9.25 -11.47
CA PRO A 64 5.82 -10.08 -10.62
C PRO A 64 6.21 -9.42 -9.28
N ARG A 65 6.51 -8.12 -9.29
CA ARG A 65 6.88 -7.38 -8.07
C ARG A 65 5.72 -7.25 -7.08
N GLN A 66 4.53 -6.89 -7.57
CA GLN A 66 3.32 -6.86 -6.74
C GLN A 66 3.01 -8.25 -6.19
N GLN A 67 3.09 -9.29 -7.02
CA GLN A 67 2.82 -10.66 -6.58
C GLN A 67 3.79 -11.10 -5.46
N GLN A 68 5.08 -10.81 -5.61
CA GLN A 68 6.07 -11.10 -4.57
C GLN A 68 5.76 -10.36 -3.26
N ALA A 69 5.41 -9.07 -3.35
CA ALA A 69 5.04 -8.27 -2.18
C ALA A 69 3.77 -8.79 -1.49
N LEU A 70 2.75 -9.17 -2.27
CA LEU A 70 1.51 -9.76 -1.77
C LEU A 70 1.75 -11.09 -1.06
N THR A 71 2.51 -11.99 -1.69
CA THR A 71 2.86 -13.28 -1.07
C THR A 71 3.66 -13.11 0.23
N MET A 72 4.48 -12.05 0.33
CA MET A 72 5.24 -11.77 1.55
C MET A 72 4.36 -11.22 2.69
N MET A 73 3.32 -10.44 2.37
CA MET A 73 2.65 -9.59 3.34
C MET A 73 1.21 -9.96 3.64
N CYS A 74 0.47 -10.40 2.63
CA CYS A 74 -0.97 -10.59 2.71
C CYS A 74 -1.31 -12.04 3.00
N ASN A 75 -2.41 -12.26 3.72
CA ASN A 75 -3.04 -13.57 3.81
C ASN A 75 -3.94 -13.85 2.58
N SER A 76 -4.47 -15.07 2.48
CA SER A 76 -5.30 -15.47 1.33
C SER A 76 -6.57 -14.63 1.19
N GLU A 77 -7.23 -14.27 2.28
CA GLU A 77 -8.45 -13.47 2.25
C GLU A 77 -8.20 -12.05 1.73
N GLU A 78 -7.10 -11.43 2.15
CA GLU A 78 -6.66 -10.13 1.65
C GLU A 78 -6.32 -10.19 0.15
N ILE A 79 -5.63 -11.25 -0.28
CA ILE A 79 -5.31 -11.48 -1.69
C ILE A 79 -6.58 -11.67 -2.52
N ASP A 80 -7.57 -12.42 -2.02
CA ASP A 80 -8.84 -12.64 -2.71
C ASP A 80 -9.60 -11.32 -2.92
N ARG A 81 -9.66 -10.45 -1.90
CA ARG A 81 -10.26 -9.12 -2.00
C ARG A 81 -9.54 -8.23 -3.01
N ILE A 82 -8.21 -8.26 -3.05
CA ILE A 82 -7.38 -7.55 -4.04
C ILE A 82 -7.67 -8.08 -5.45
N ASN A 83 -7.81 -9.39 -5.61
CA ASN A 83 -8.16 -10.00 -6.89
C ASN A 83 -9.58 -9.62 -7.34
N ASP A 84 -10.55 -9.53 -6.42
CA ASP A 84 -11.90 -9.05 -6.71
C ASP A 84 -11.92 -7.59 -7.16
N PHE A 85 -11.12 -6.74 -6.53
CA PHE A 85 -10.89 -5.37 -6.98
C PHE A 85 -10.28 -5.36 -8.39
N ALA A 86 -9.20 -6.11 -8.63
CA ALA A 86 -8.55 -6.19 -9.93
C ALA A 86 -9.51 -6.66 -11.04
N ARG A 87 -10.37 -7.65 -10.75
CA ARG A 87 -11.39 -8.15 -11.69
C ARG A 87 -12.40 -7.07 -12.09
N ARG A 88 -12.85 -6.25 -11.13
CA ARG A 88 -13.76 -5.12 -11.39
C ARG A 88 -13.13 -4.07 -12.30
N TYR A 89 -11.81 -3.87 -12.19
CA TYR A 89 -11.05 -2.86 -12.93
C TYR A 89 -10.06 -3.43 -13.94
N ARG A 90 -10.36 -4.60 -14.54
CA ARG A 90 -9.43 -5.34 -15.43
C ARG A 90 -8.80 -4.53 -16.57
N HIS A 91 -9.45 -3.45 -17.01
CA HIS A 91 -9.00 -2.59 -18.09
C HIS A 91 -8.01 -1.49 -17.64
N ALA A 92 -7.87 -1.29 -16.34
CA ALA A 92 -7.02 -0.25 -15.74
C ALA A 92 -5.58 -0.73 -15.44
N GLY A 93 -5.24 -1.97 -15.80
CA GLY A 93 -3.91 -2.54 -15.64
C GLY A 93 -3.69 -3.28 -14.31
N VAL A 94 -2.42 -3.43 -13.94
CA VAL A 94 -2.00 -4.16 -12.73
C VAL A 94 -2.37 -3.35 -11.48
N PRO A 95 -3.07 -3.92 -10.49
CA PRO A 95 -3.39 -3.23 -9.24
C PRO A 95 -2.10 -2.93 -8.45
N MET A 96 -1.94 -1.68 -8.07
CA MET A 96 -0.85 -1.16 -7.27
C MET A 96 -1.27 -1.17 -5.79
N VAL A 97 -0.85 -2.22 -5.09
CA VAL A 97 -1.09 -2.38 -3.64
C VAL A 97 0.05 -1.74 -2.86
N PHE A 98 1.29 -2.02 -3.28
CA PHE A 98 2.51 -1.47 -2.68
C PHE A 98 3.27 -0.59 -3.67
N PHE A 99 3.63 0.63 -3.28
CA PHE A 99 4.41 1.52 -4.13
C PHE A 99 5.27 2.51 -3.33
N ARG A 100 6.28 3.08 -3.98
CA ARG A 100 7.30 3.92 -3.32
C ARG A 100 6.71 5.06 -2.49
N GLY A 101 5.81 5.85 -3.09
CA GLY A 101 5.23 7.02 -2.44
C GLY A 101 4.52 6.69 -1.11
N GLN A 102 3.71 5.63 -1.14
CA GLN A 102 3.04 5.06 0.02
C GLN A 102 4.02 4.60 1.10
N LEU A 103 5.03 3.81 0.73
CA LEU A 103 5.98 3.25 1.69
C LEU A 103 6.83 4.33 2.36
N LEU A 104 7.26 5.35 1.60
CA LEU A 104 7.97 6.50 2.18
C LEU A 104 7.07 7.32 3.11
N GLU A 105 5.79 7.46 2.78
CA GLU A 105 4.83 8.12 3.67
C GLU A 105 4.61 7.31 4.96
N LEU A 106 4.48 5.99 4.85
CA LEU A 106 4.41 5.11 6.00
C LEU A 106 5.65 5.26 6.89
N MET A 107 6.85 5.15 6.33
CA MET A 107 8.10 5.35 7.08
C MET A 107 8.15 6.70 7.80
N ARG A 108 7.75 7.78 7.12
CA ARG A 108 7.70 9.12 7.70
C ARG A 108 6.77 9.20 8.89
N GLN A 109 5.61 8.53 8.83
CA GLN A 109 4.62 8.52 9.91
C GLN A 109 5.07 7.61 11.06
N THR A 110 5.60 6.43 10.74
CA THR A 110 6.19 5.48 11.71
C THR A 110 7.30 6.14 12.52
N ALA A 111 8.23 6.84 11.88
CA ALA A 111 9.31 7.55 12.58
C ALA A 111 8.82 8.65 13.54
N ARG A 112 7.60 9.17 13.35
CA ARG A 112 7.02 10.24 14.18
C ARG A 112 6.12 9.72 15.30
N TRP A 113 5.40 8.63 15.07
CA TRP A 113 4.27 8.23 15.91
C TRP A 113 4.35 6.80 16.47
N ALA A 114 5.18 5.94 15.89
CA ALA A 114 5.40 4.60 16.43
C ALA A 114 6.47 4.62 17.52
N GLU A 115 6.33 3.73 18.48
CA GLU A 115 7.27 3.52 19.57
C GLU A 115 7.85 2.10 19.49
N ASN A 116 8.97 1.88 20.16
CA ASN A 116 9.51 0.54 20.33
C ASN A 116 8.71 -0.19 21.41
N LEU A 117 8.28 -1.43 21.13
CA LEU A 117 7.47 -2.25 22.02
C LEU A 117 8.36 -3.34 22.70
N PRO A 118 7.95 -3.90 23.85
CA PRO A 118 8.75 -4.89 24.59
C PRO A 118 9.10 -6.18 23.81
N SER A 119 8.49 -6.43 22.65
CA SER A 119 8.68 -7.61 21.80
C SER A 119 9.23 -7.28 20.40
N ASP A 120 9.80 -6.10 20.21
CA ASP A 120 10.42 -5.67 18.95
C ASP A 120 11.43 -6.69 18.40
N GLY A 121 11.49 -6.83 17.07
CA GLY A 121 12.38 -7.77 16.38
C GLY A 121 11.83 -9.18 16.23
N THR A 122 10.69 -9.49 16.85
CA THR A 122 10.04 -10.81 16.73
C THR A 122 8.57 -10.75 16.33
N THR A 123 7.98 -9.56 16.27
CA THR A 123 6.53 -9.42 16.12
C THR A 123 6.02 -9.70 14.72
N PHE A 124 6.84 -9.44 13.70
CA PHE A 124 6.37 -9.39 12.33
C PHE A 124 6.13 -10.76 11.66
N GLU A 125 6.66 -11.83 12.24
CA GLU A 125 6.35 -13.20 11.80
C GLU A 125 4.90 -13.60 12.15
N ALA A 126 4.26 -12.89 13.09
CA ALA A 126 2.89 -13.17 13.47
C ALA A 126 1.88 -12.48 12.50
N PRO A 127 0.87 -13.22 11.98
CA PRO A 127 -0.04 -12.73 10.95
C PRO A 127 -0.77 -11.42 11.28
N GLU A 128 -1.12 -11.20 12.54
CA GLU A 128 -1.83 -10.02 13.00
C GLU A 128 -1.01 -8.73 12.83
N PHE A 129 0.32 -8.79 12.98
CA PHE A 129 1.19 -7.63 12.78
C PHE A 129 1.36 -7.34 11.28
N ARG A 130 1.46 -8.38 10.44
CA ARG A 130 1.45 -8.20 8.99
C ARG A 130 0.16 -7.55 8.51
N GLN A 131 -0.99 -8.03 8.98
CA GLN A 131 -2.28 -7.45 8.63
C GLN A 131 -2.38 -5.96 9.03
N ARG A 132 -1.96 -5.61 10.25
CA ARG A 132 -1.91 -4.21 10.71
C ARG A 132 -0.97 -3.36 9.87
N PHE A 133 0.19 -3.90 9.50
CA PHE A 133 1.12 -3.23 8.62
C PHE A 133 0.51 -2.99 7.22
N VAL A 134 -0.10 -3.99 6.60
CA VAL A 134 -0.73 -3.87 5.27
C VAL A 134 -1.81 -2.80 5.32
N LYS A 135 -2.66 -2.82 6.35
CA LYS A 135 -3.67 -1.80 6.58
C LYS A 135 -3.05 -0.40 6.71
N ALA A 136 -2.00 -0.24 7.53
CA ALA A 136 -1.30 1.03 7.70
C ALA A 136 -0.67 1.52 6.39
N ALA A 137 -0.09 0.61 5.58
CA ALA A 137 0.44 0.94 4.26
C ALA A 137 -0.65 1.45 3.33
N LEU A 138 -1.80 0.78 3.24
CA LEU A 138 -2.91 1.22 2.38
C LEU A 138 -3.44 2.62 2.79
N ILE A 139 -3.61 2.87 4.10
CA ILE A 139 -4.00 4.20 4.59
C ILE A 139 -2.95 5.25 4.22
N ALA A 140 -1.66 4.96 4.42
CA ALA A 140 -0.58 5.86 4.04
C ALA A 140 -0.58 6.15 2.53
N GLY A 141 -1.00 5.20 1.70
CA GLY A 141 -1.18 5.36 0.26
C GLY A 141 -2.28 6.35 -0.08
N GLY A 142 -3.44 6.24 0.57
CA GLY A 142 -4.54 7.20 0.44
C GLY A 142 -4.15 8.62 0.87
N LEU A 143 -3.49 8.76 2.02
CA LEU A 143 -2.99 10.05 2.52
C LEU A 143 -1.93 10.66 1.59
N TRP A 144 -1.00 9.84 1.10
CA TRP A 144 0.00 10.28 0.13
C TRP A 144 -0.66 10.74 -1.18
N ALA A 145 -1.60 9.97 -1.72
CA ALA A 145 -2.29 10.30 -2.96
C ALA A 145 -3.11 11.59 -2.83
N LYS A 146 -3.82 11.78 -1.71
CA LYS A 146 -4.52 13.02 -1.38
C LYS A 146 -3.57 14.22 -1.38
N ARG A 147 -2.39 14.08 -0.77
CA ARG A 147 -1.39 15.15 -0.69
C ARG A 147 -0.73 15.46 -2.05
N VAL A 148 -0.39 14.46 -2.85
CA VAL A 148 0.35 14.63 -4.11
C VAL A 148 -0.57 15.02 -5.27
N TYR A 149 -1.76 14.43 -5.33
CA TYR A 149 -2.67 14.59 -6.45
C TYR A 149 -3.95 15.37 -6.12
N GLY A 150 -4.15 15.80 -4.87
CA GLY A 150 -5.33 16.58 -4.49
C GLY A 150 -6.64 15.85 -4.73
N ASN A 151 -6.70 14.54 -4.42
CA ASN A 151 -7.83 13.63 -4.71
C ASN A 151 -8.08 13.32 -6.20
N LYS A 152 -7.20 13.69 -7.13
CA LYS A 152 -7.38 13.35 -8.56
C LYS A 152 -7.21 11.86 -8.91
N LEU A 153 -6.82 11.02 -7.94
CA LEU A 153 -6.58 9.58 -8.11
C LEU A 153 -7.64 8.68 -7.45
N THR A 154 -8.61 9.22 -6.72
CA THR A 154 -9.71 8.42 -6.14
C THR A 154 -10.77 8.18 -7.23
N SER A 155 -10.88 6.94 -7.70
CA SER A 155 -11.85 6.53 -8.70
C SER A 155 -13.27 6.41 -8.12
N GLY A 156 -14.13 7.38 -8.41
CA GLY A 156 -15.60 7.29 -8.21
C GLY A 156 -16.30 8.65 -8.37
N PRO A 157 -17.48 8.73 -9.05
CA PRO A 157 -18.04 9.98 -9.58
C PRO A 157 -18.76 10.84 -8.53
N ILE A 158 -18.91 12.14 -8.85
CA ILE A 158 -20.00 12.99 -8.33
C ILE A 158 -21.29 12.59 -9.04
#